data_AF-A0A5F1Y7K8-F1
#
_entry.id   AF-A0A5F1Y7K8-F1
#
_cell.length_a   1.000
_cell.length_b   1.000
_cell.length_c   1.000
_cell.angle_alpha   90.00
_cell.angle_beta   90.00
_cell.angle_gamma   90.00
#
_symmetry.space_group_name_H-M   'P 1'
#
loop_
_entity.id
_entity.type
_entity.pdbx_description
1 polymer ?
#
loop_
_entity_poly.entity_id
_entity_poly.type
_entity_poly.pdbx_seq_one_letter_code
_entity_poly.pdbx_strand_id
1 'polypeptide(L)'
;MADSAIVRKLDARLIEDDILDPAFEEDYSLVHQKLNDEIHKSGRSAQPEETFALGEKILRDWLHGLARQGASQEKLTSYLRCGLAHLSYDFVESANEGLETSDVDELIGRALVSFKNRDFETSFFRMSEGDKSVVRSGSAKKKAAVKKAVAKKAAKKKVAKKKAAKKKTAKATAKKSAKKKPTKKKVLKKKVAKKKAAKKKIVKKKAKKR
;
A
#
# COMPACT_ATOMS: atom_id res chain seq x y z
N MET A 1 -12.42 -9.90 7.98
CA MET A 1 -11.62 -9.11 7.01
C MET A 1 -12.30 -9.18 5.69
N ALA A 2 -12.71 -8.01 5.22
CA ALA A 2 -13.45 -7.87 4.00
C ALA A 2 -12.66 -8.47 2.81
N ASP A 3 -13.32 -9.37 2.09
CA ASP A 3 -12.81 -9.95 0.85
C ASP A 3 -12.64 -8.85 -0.21
N SER A 4 -11.58 -8.93 -1.02
CA SER A 4 -11.29 -7.96 -2.07
C SER A 4 -12.43 -7.78 -3.07
N ALA A 5 -13.25 -8.80 -3.32
CA ALA A 5 -14.41 -8.71 -4.19
C ALA A 5 -15.59 -7.97 -3.53
N ILE A 6 -15.74 -8.13 -2.21
CA ILE A 6 -16.81 -7.50 -1.43
C ILE A 6 -16.55 -6.00 -1.29
N VAL A 7 -15.32 -5.61 -0.96
CA VAL A 7 -14.96 -4.18 -0.84
C VAL A 7 -15.11 -3.44 -2.17
N ARG A 8 -14.80 -4.08 -3.30
CA ARG A 8 -15.04 -3.47 -4.63
C ARG A 8 -16.53 -3.23 -4.90
N LYS A 9 -17.40 -4.14 -4.48
CA LYS A 9 -18.85 -3.94 -4.58
C LYS A 9 -19.30 -2.78 -3.68
N LEU A 10 -18.75 -2.70 -2.46
CA LEU A 10 -19.02 -1.59 -1.54
C LEU A 10 -18.58 -0.24 -2.15
N ASP A 11 -17.38 -0.17 -2.72
CA ASP A 11 -16.86 1.03 -3.38
C ASP A 11 -17.75 1.43 -4.57
N ALA A 12 -18.16 0.47 -5.40
CA ALA A 12 -19.06 0.74 -6.52
C ALA A 12 -20.38 1.37 -6.04
N ARG A 13 -20.96 0.90 -4.93
CA ARG A 13 -22.16 1.51 -4.33
C ARG A 13 -21.92 2.92 -3.82
N LEU A 14 -20.75 3.17 -3.21
CA LEU A 14 -20.40 4.51 -2.72
C LEU A 14 -20.12 5.50 -3.86
N ILE A 15 -19.64 5.01 -5.01
CA ILE A 15 -19.49 5.81 -6.24
C ILE A 15 -20.87 6.09 -6.85
N GLU A 16 -21.77 5.10 -6.91
CA GLU A 16 -23.16 5.29 -7.35
C GLU A 16 -23.91 6.34 -6.51
N ASP A 17 -23.63 6.39 -5.20
CA ASP A 17 -24.20 7.35 -4.25
C ASP A 17 -23.50 8.74 -4.27
N ASP A 18 -22.52 8.96 -5.16
CA ASP A 18 -21.72 10.21 -5.25
C ASP A 18 -20.95 10.54 -3.95
N ILE A 19 -20.65 9.54 -3.13
CA ILE A 19 -19.89 9.69 -1.87
C ILE A 19 -18.38 9.62 -2.16
N LEU A 20 -17.99 8.75 -3.09
CA LEU A 20 -16.61 8.56 -3.55
C LEU A 20 -16.43 9.06 -4.98
N ASP A 21 -15.28 9.69 -5.22
CA ASP A 21 -14.91 10.14 -6.55
C ASP A 21 -14.43 8.94 -7.41
N PRO A 22 -15.05 8.66 -8.56
CA PRO A 22 -14.62 7.56 -9.44
C PRO A 22 -13.20 7.75 -9.99
N ALA A 23 -12.64 8.97 -9.97
CA ALA A 23 -11.28 9.22 -10.44
C ALA A 23 -10.20 8.47 -9.64
N PHE A 24 -10.52 8.01 -8.43
CA PHE A 24 -9.59 7.29 -7.55
C PHE A 24 -9.95 5.81 -7.33
N GLU A 25 -10.88 5.24 -8.13
CA GLU A 25 -11.37 3.87 -7.96
C GLU A 25 -10.25 2.82 -7.89
N GLU A 26 -9.25 2.92 -8.76
CA GLU A 26 -8.12 1.98 -8.80
C GLU A 26 -7.31 1.99 -7.49
N ASP A 27 -7.25 3.15 -6.84
CA ASP A 27 -6.46 3.37 -5.64
C ASP A 27 -7.17 2.91 -4.36
N TYR A 28 -8.50 2.75 -4.35
CA TYR A 28 -9.24 2.33 -3.16
C TYR A 28 -8.81 0.95 -2.65
N SER A 29 -8.41 0.06 -3.58
CA SER A 29 -7.80 -1.23 -3.25
C SER A 29 -6.59 -1.10 -2.30
N LEU A 30 -5.80 -0.05 -2.43
CA LEU A 30 -4.65 0.22 -1.56
C LEU A 30 -5.10 0.61 -0.15
N VAL A 31 -6.19 1.36 -0.02
CA VAL A 31 -6.75 1.78 1.28
C VAL A 31 -7.19 0.55 2.06
N HIS A 32 -7.96 -0.35 1.44
CA HIS A 32 -8.39 -1.60 2.04
C HIS A 32 -7.23 -2.48 2.45
N GLN A 33 -6.24 -2.64 1.56
CA GLN A 33 -5.05 -3.44 1.85
C GLN A 33 -4.29 -2.86 3.04
N LYS A 34 -4.07 -1.54 3.07
CA LYS A 34 -3.35 -0.87 4.15
C LYS A 34 -4.03 -1.04 5.49
N LEU A 35 -5.35 -0.87 5.54
CA LEU A 35 -6.14 -1.10 6.76
C LEU A 35 -6.05 -2.56 7.19
N ASN A 36 -6.16 -3.48 6.23
CA ASN A 36 -6.11 -4.89 6.53
C ASN A 36 -4.77 -5.31 7.15
N ASP A 37 -3.67 -4.91 6.52
CA ASP A 37 -2.31 -5.22 6.95
C ASP A 37 -1.99 -4.66 8.35
N GLU A 38 -2.37 -3.40 8.61
CA GLU A 38 -2.08 -2.76 9.89
C GLU A 38 -2.98 -3.31 11.02
N ILE A 39 -4.26 -3.58 10.77
CA ILE A 39 -5.14 -4.22 11.77
C ILE A 39 -4.66 -5.65 12.07
N HIS A 40 -4.20 -6.39 11.06
CA HIS A 40 -3.61 -7.72 11.26
C HIS A 40 -2.36 -7.66 12.13
N LYS A 41 -1.53 -6.66 11.90
CA LYS A 41 -0.26 -6.47 12.61
C LYS A 41 -0.47 -6.00 14.05
N SER A 42 -1.40 -5.08 14.28
CA SER A 42 -1.71 -4.55 15.62
C SER A 42 -2.52 -5.53 16.47
N GLY A 43 -3.13 -6.55 15.85
CA GLY A 43 -3.96 -7.55 16.52
C GLY A 43 -5.41 -7.08 16.55
N ARG A 44 -6.32 -7.95 16.07
CA ARG A 44 -7.77 -7.71 16.13
C ARG A 44 -8.24 -7.84 17.58
N SER A 45 -8.97 -6.84 18.08
CA SER A 45 -9.63 -6.97 19.38
C SER A 45 -10.84 -7.89 19.25
N ALA A 46 -11.23 -8.53 20.36
CA ALA A 46 -12.50 -9.23 20.47
C ALA A 46 -13.70 -8.27 20.47
N GLN A 47 -13.47 -6.98 20.69
CA GLN A 47 -14.49 -5.93 20.62
C GLN A 47 -14.43 -5.25 19.23
N PRO A 48 -15.51 -5.32 18.43
CA PRO A 48 -15.58 -4.67 17.12
C PRO A 48 -15.37 -3.14 17.19
N GLU A 49 -15.85 -2.49 18.26
CA GLU A 49 -15.72 -1.06 18.51
C GLU A 49 -14.25 -0.64 18.68
N GLU A 50 -13.46 -1.43 19.40
CA GLU A 50 -12.03 -1.16 19.61
C GLU A 50 -11.25 -1.34 18.30
N THR A 51 -11.59 -2.37 17.53
CA THR A 51 -10.98 -2.60 16.21
C THR A 51 -11.33 -1.46 15.26
N PHE A 52 -12.57 -0.96 15.29
CA PHE A 52 -12.99 0.21 14.52
C PHE A 52 -12.18 1.46 14.89
N ALA A 53 -12.08 1.78 16.18
CA ALA A 53 -11.35 2.96 16.65
C ALA A 53 -9.84 2.89 16.32
N LEU A 54 -9.25 1.70 16.45
CA LEU A 54 -7.85 1.45 16.05
C LEU A 54 -7.67 1.65 14.54
N GLY A 55 -8.56 1.08 13.73
CA GLY A 55 -8.56 1.23 12.28
C GLY A 55 -8.72 2.68 11.84
N GLU A 56 -9.61 3.44 12.48
CA GLU A 56 -9.80 4.87 12.19
C GLU A 56 -8.52 5.67 12.50
N LYS A 57 -7.87 5.39 13.63
CA LYS A 57 -6.62 6.03 13.99
C LYS A 57 -5.52 5.74 12.97
N ILE A 58 -5.36 4.48 12.56
CA ILE A 58 -4.40 4.06 11.54
C ILE A 58 -4.68 4.77 10.21
N LEU A 59 -5.95 4.82 9.79
CA LEU A 59 -6.37 5.50 8.58
C LEU A 59 -5.96 6.97 8.60
N ARG A 60 -6.31 7.69 9.68
CA ARG A 60 -6.00 9.11 9.82
C ARG A 60 -4.50 9.35 9.81
N ASP A 61 -3.72 8.58 10.57
CA ASP A 61 -2.26 8.72 10.62
C ASP A 61 -1.62 8.49 9.24
N TRP A 62 -2.11 7.49 8.50
CA TRP A 62 -1.65 7.23 7.13
C TRP A 62 -2.01 8.36 6.17
N LEU A 63 -3.23 8.89 6.25
CA LEU A 63 -3.68 10.04 5.44
C LEU A 63 -2.89 11.31 5.75
N HIS A 64 -2.55 11.58 7.02
CA HIS A 64 -1.64 12.67 7.37
C HIS A 64 -0.24 12.47 6.77
N GLY A 65 0.24 11.22 6.69
CA GLY A 65 1.46 10.87 5.96
C GLY A 65 1.39 11.22 4.47
N LEU A 66 0.28 10.89 3.80
CA LEU A 66 0.05 11.22 2.38
C LEU A 66 -0.14 12.73 2.17
N ALA A 67 -0.79 13.41 3.11
CA ALA A 67 -0.96 14.86 3.11
C ALA A 67 0.40 15.58 3.10
N ARG A 68 1.36 15.13 3.91
CA ARG A 68 2.74 15.64 3.90
C ARG A 68 3.48 15.39 2.59
N GLN A 69 3.12 14.33 1.86
CA GLN A 69 3.68 14.02 0.55
C GLN A 69 3.08 14.87 -0.57
N GLY A 70 2.02 15.65 -0.28
CA GLY A 70 1.38 16.55 -1.24
C GLY A 70 0.24 15.90 -2.01
N ALA A 71 -0.42 14.87 -1.47
CA ALA A 71 -1.67 14.35 -2.03
C ALA A 71 -2.74 15.46 -2.05
N SER A 72 -3.61 15.44 -3.08
CA SER A 72 -4.70 16.41 -3.19
C SER A 72 -5.75 16.19 -2.10
N GLN A 73 -6.46 17.26 -1.75
CA GLN A 73 -7.47 17.23 -0.71
C GLN A 73 -8.67 16.32 -1.05
N GLU A 74 -9.09 16.33 -2.32
CA GLU A 74 -10.16 15.47 -2.85
C GLU A 74 -9.79 13.99 -2.74
N LYS A 75 -8.55 13.65 -3.08
CA LYS A 75 -8.01 12.30 -2.95
C LYS A 75 -7.97 11.83 -1.50
N LEU A 76 -7.48 12.68 -0.59
CA LEU A 76 -7.42 12.36 0.84
C LEU A 76 -8.81 12.20 1.45
N THR A 77 -9.78 13.01 1.03
CA THR A 77 -11.16 12.92 1.49
C THR A 77 -11.84 11.66 0.97
N SER A 78 -11.62 11.31 -0.30
CA SER A 78 -12.14 10.08 -0.89
C SER A 78 -11.54 8.85 -0.20
N TYR A 79 -10.24 8.84 0.07
CA TYR A 79 -9.60 7.75 0.83
C TYR A 79 -10.12 7.65 2.27
N LEU A 80 -10.39 8.79 2.93
CA LEU A 80 -10.98 8.79 4.26
C LEU A 80 -12.35 8.10 4.25
N ARG A 81 -13.22 8.48 3.30
CA ARG A 81 -14.58 7.90 3.18
C ARG A 81 -14.52 6.41 2.83
N CYS A 82 -13.65 6.03 1.89
CA CYS A 82 -13.43 4.63 1.52
C CYS A 82 -12.93 3.79 2.72
N GLY A 83 -11.94 4.30 3.45
CA GLY A 83 -11.43 3.61 4.64
C GLY A 83 -12.45 3.51 5.76
N LEU A 84 -13.26 4.56 5.98
CA LEU A 84 -14.36 4.52 6.96
C LEU A 84 -15.45 3.52 6.55
N ALA A 85 -15.78 3.42 5.27
CA ALA A 85 -16.73 2.45 4.78
C ALA A 85 -16.23 1.01 4.96
N HIS A 86 -14.94 0.77 4.70
CA HIS A 86 -14.29 -0.52 4.99
C HIS A 86 -14.43 -0.92 6.46
N LEU A 87 -14.17 0.02 7.36
CA LEU A 87 -14.28 -0.22 8.80
C LEU A 87 -15.74 -0.43 9.23
N SER A 88 -16.69 0.29 8.63
CA SER A 88 -18.13 0.05 8.87
C SER A 88 -18.56 -1.33 8.40
N TYR A 89 -18.03 -1.79 7.26
CA TYR A 89 -18.28 -3.15 6.79
C TYR A 89 -17.68 -4.19 7.76
N ASP A 90 -16.40 -4.06 8.16
CA ASP A 90 -15.77 -5.01 9.09
C ASP A 90 -16.47 -5.01 10.46
N PHE A 91 -16.96 -3.85 10.92
CA PHE A 91 -17.76 -3.73 12.13
C PHE A 91 -19.08 -4.50 12.04
N VAL A 92 -19.82 -4.33 10.94
CA VAL A 92 -21.09 -5.04 10.71
C VAL A 92 -20.88 -6.54 10.47
N GLU A 93 -19.83 -6.91 9.75
CA GLU A 93 -19.41 -8.31 9.55
C GLU A 93 -19.12 -8.97 10.90
N SER A 94 -18.35 -8.31 11.77
CA SER A 94 -18.01 -8.82 13.11
C SER A 94 -19.22 -8.92 14.03
N ALA A 95 -20.11 -7.93 14.00
CA ALA A 95 -21.33 -7.92 14.82
C ALA A 95 -22.34 -9.01 14.39
N ASN A 96 -22.26 -9.48 13.14
CA ASN A 96 -23.11 -10.53 12.59
C ASN A 96 -22.41 -11.91 12.55
N GLU A 97 -21.20 -12.06 13.11
CA GLU A 97 -20.52 -13.36 13.23
C GLU A 97 -21.42 -14.33 14.03
N GLY A 98 -22.14 -15.21 13.33
CA GLY A 98 -23.07 -16.19 13.91
C GLY A 98 -24.50 -16.17 13.36
N LEU A 99 -24.88 -15.15 12.59
CA LEU A 99 -26.12 -15.16 11.80
C LEU A 99 -25.81 -15.71 10.39
N GLU A 100 -26.65 -16.61 9.86
CA GLU A 100 -26.59 -17.05 8.45
C GLU A 100 -27.06 -15.94 7.48
N THR A 101 -26.50 -14.74 7.58
CA THR A 101 -26.62 -13.73 6.53
C THR A 101 -25.61 -14.06 5.44
N SER A 102 -25.95 -15.04 4.61
CA SER A 102 -25.12 -15.45 3.46
C SER A 102 -25.17 -14.45 2.31
N ASP A 103 -26.00 -13.41 2.41
CA ASP A 103 -26.15 -12.39 1.37
C ASP A 103 -25.18 -11.22 1.61
N VAL A 104 -24.16 -11.18 0.76
CA VAL A 104 -23.15 -10.12 0.73
C VAL A 104 -23.78 -8.76 0.48
N ASP A 105 -24.80 -8.69 -0.38
CA ASP A 105 -25.41 -7.40 -0.76
C ASP A 105 -26.24 -6.84 0.41
N GLU A 106 -26.81 -7.71 1.26
CA GLU A 106 -27.46 -7.30 2.52
C GLU A 106 -26.43 -6.76 3.54
N LEU A 107 -25.28 -7.43 3.69
CA LEU A 107 -24.20 -6.95 4.56
C LEU A 107 -23.67 -5.58 4.11
N ILE A 108 -23.46 -5.40 2.81
CA ILE A 108 -23.09 -4.11 2.22
C ILE A 108 -24.18 -3.06 2.52
N GLY A 109 -25.45 -3.38 2.32
CA GLY A 109 -26.57 -2.48 2.62
C GLY A 109 -26.60 -2.04 4.09
N ARG A 110 -26.42 -2.97 5.03
CA ARG A 110 -26.33 -2.67 6.47
C ARG A 110 -25.10 -1.83 6.81
N ALA A 111 -23.95 -2.12 6.19
CA ALA A 111 -22.73 -1.34 6.36
C ALA A 111 -22.91 0.11 5.87
N LEU A 112 -23.56 0.31 4.73
CA LEU A 112 -23.90 1.64 4.21
C LEU A 112 -24.85 2.37 5.15
N VAL A 113 -25.90 1.73 5.66
CA VAL A 113 -26.78 2.36 6.67
C VAL A 113 -25.99 2.76 7.92
N SER A 114 -25.12 1.88 8.43
CA SER A 114 -24.26 2.21 9.57
C SER A 114 -23.28 3.36 9.26
N PHE A 115 -22.80 3.45 8.03
CA PHE A 115 -21.90 4.51 7.58
C PHE A 115 -22.62 5.86 7.53
N LYS A 116 -23.85 5.90 7.01
CA LYS A 116 -24.69 7.12 6.94
C LYS A 116 -25.15 7.55 8.34
N ASN A 117 -25.55 6.62 9.20
CA ASN A 117 -25.96 6.91 10.59
C ASN A 117 -24.85 7.52 11.45
N ARG A 118 -23.59 7.36 11.05
CA ARG A 118 -22.41 7.95 11.71
C ARG A 118 -21.92 9.23 10.99
N ASP A 119 -22.70 9.74 10.03
CA ASP A 119 -22.42 10.92 9.21
C ASP A 119 -21.09 10.85 8.43
N PHE A 120 -20.60 9.64 8.14
CA PHE A 120 -19.30 9.48 7.48
C PHE A 120 -19.28 9.91 6.01
N GLU A 121 -20.45 9.98 5.36
CA GLU A 121 -20.60 10.51 4.00
C GLU A 121 -20.19 11.99 3.91
N THR A 122 -20.42 12.76 4.97
CA THR A 122 -20.04 14.17 5.06
C THR A 122 -18.62 14.36 5.57
N SER A 123 -17.92 13.29 5.93
CA SER A 123 -16.56 13.37 6.45
C SER A 123 -15.63 14.03 5.44
N PHE A 124 -14.86 14.99 5.94
CA PHE A 124 -13.90 15.76 5.18
C PHE A 124 -12.54 15.69 5.85
N PHE A 125 -11.51 15.31 5.10
CA PHE A 125 -10.17 15.23 5.65
C PHE A 125 -9.67 16.64 5.98
N ARG A 126 -9.30 16.94 7.23
CA ARG A 126 -8.75 18.25 7.60
C ARG A 126 -7.26 18.11 7.87
N MET A 127 -6.45 18.71 7.01
CA MET A 127 -5.01 18.86 7.29
C MET A 127 -4.80 19.64 8.59
N SER A 128 -4.00 19.08 9.50
CA SER A 128 -3.56 19.81 10.69
C SER A 128 -2.64 20.97 10.28
N GLU A 129 -2.66 22.06 11.05
CA GLU A 129 -1.78 23.24 10.85
C GLU A 129 -0.31 22.83 10.72
N GLY A 130 0.12 21.83 11.50
CA GLY A 130 1.46 21.28 11.45
C GLY A 130 1.81 20.65 10.09
N ASP A 131 0.87 19.94 9.45
CA ASP A 131 1.10 19.31 8.14
C ASP A 131 1.16 20.35 7.01
N LYS A 132 0.36 21.41 7.10
CA LYS A 132 0.38 22.52 6.12
C LYS A 132 1.76 23.20 6.05
N SER A 133 2.43 23.32 7.20
CA SER A 133 3.78 23.93 7.28
C SER A 133 4.86 23.06 6.62
N VAL A 134 4.75 21.73 6.74
CA VAL A 134 5.68 20.76 6.14
C VAL A 134 5.52 20.72 4.61
N VAL A 135 4.28 20.75 4.09
CA VAL A 135 4.04 20.77 2.64
C VAL A 135 4.60 22.05 2.00
N ARG A 136 4.44 23.21 2.65
CA ARG A 136 5.01 24.49 2.19
C ARG A 136 6.55 24.50 2.20
N SER A 137 7.18 23.90 3.21
CA SER A 137 8.65 23.85 3.28
C SER A 137 9.27 22.76 2.40
N GLY A 138 8.57 21.65 2.15
CA GLY A 138 9.00 20.57 1.26
C GLY A 138 8.93 20.92 -0.22
N SER A 139 7.90 21.67 -0.63
CA SER A 139 7.73 22.14 -2.02
C SER A 139 8.77 23.20 -2.42
N ALA A 140 9.33 23.96 -1.47
CA ALA A 140 10.43 24.89 -1.72
C ALA A 140 11.77 24.19 -2.06
N LYS A 141 12.00 22.96 -1.60
CA LYS A 141 13.27 22.24 -1.81
C LYS A 141 13.39 21.51 -3.15
N LYS A 142 12.31 21.35 -3.93
CA LYS A 142 12.35 20.64 -5.23
C LYS A 142 12.54 21.54 -6.46
N LYS A 143 12.64 22.87 -6.33
CA LYS A 143 12.83 23.80 -7.47
C LYS A 143 14.23 24.39 -7.63
N ALA A 144 15.22 23.99 -6.82
CA ALA A 144 16.58 24.55 -6.86
C ALA A 144 17.68 23.51 -7.11
N ALA A 145 17.54 22.65 -8.13
CA ALA A 145 18.63 21.76 -8.54
C ALA A 145 18.58 21.33 -10.02
N VAL A 146 18.23 22.23 -10.96
CA VAL A 146 18.47 22.00 -12.41
C VAL A 146 18.97 23.28 -13.06
N LYS A 147 20.16 23.72 -12.66
CA LYS A 147 21.06 24.52 -13.52
C LYS A 147 22.50 24.15 -13.18
N LYS A 148 22.97 22.99 -13.67
CA LYS A 148 24.39 22.68 -13.71
C LYS A 148 24.79 22.32 -15.15
N ALA A 149 25.32 23.35 -15.80
CA ALA A 149 26.35 23.35 -16.83
C ALA A 149 26.45 22.11 -17.74
N VAL A 150 25.98 22.29 -18.98
CA VAL A 150 26.41 21.48 -20.13
C VAL A 150 27.41 22.30 -20.95
N ALA A 151 28.61 21.72 -21.07
CA ALA A 151 29.57 21.82 -22.17
C ALA A 151 30.21 23.18 -22.52
N LYS A 152 31.48 23.35 -22.12
CA LYS A 152 32.51 23.91 -23.02
C LYS A 152 33.68 22.93 -23.13
N LYS A 153 33.81 22.34 -24.32
CA LYS A 153 34.89 21.45 -24.73
C LYS A 153 35.66 22.15 -25.87
N ALA A 154 36.90 22.53 -25.61
CA ALA A 154 37.98 22.91 -26.55
C ALA A 154 39.10 23.57 -25.72
N ALA A 155 40.39 23.58 -26.02
CA ALA A 155 41.32 22.80 -26.82
C ALA A 155 42.73 23.38 -26.47
N LYS A 156 43.76 22.53 -26.42
CA LYS A 156 45.17 22.83 -26.75
C LYS A 156 45.96 23.95 -26.01
N LYS A 157 47.02 23.49 -25.29
CA LYS A 157 48.47 23.59 -25.67
C LYS A 157 49.36 24.72 -25.04
N LYS A 158 50.43 24.24 -24.35
CA LYS A 158 51.82 24.78 -24.14
C LYS A 158 52.00 26.04 -23.24
N VAL A 159 53.10 26.31 -22.50
CA VAL A 159 54.39 25.66 -22.10
C VAL A 159 55.08 26.56 -21.03
N ALA A 160 55.82 25.94 -20.08
CA ALA A 160 56.96 26.42 -19.25
C ALA A 160 56.77 27.64 -18.30
N LYS A 161 57.43 27.77 -17.14
CA LYS A 161 58.84 27.45 -16.77
C LYS A 161 59.06 27.61 -15.24
N LYS A 162 59.86 26.68 -14.64
CA LYS A 162 60.79 26.78 -13.47
C LYS A 162 60.28 27.40 -12.13
N LYS A 163 60.60 26.88 -10.93
CA LYS A 163 61.91 26.43 -10.38
C LYS A 163 61.72 25.71 -9.00
N ALA A 164 62.49 24.63 -8.78
CA ALA A 164 63.13 24.06 -7.55
C ALA A 164 62.59 24.39 -6.12
N ALA A 165 62.55 23.50 -5.12
CA ALA A 165 63.65 22.62 -4.66
C ALA A 165 63.23 21.43 -3.75
N LYS A 166 64.09 20.38 -3.76
CA LYS A 166 64.37 19.24 -2.84
C LYS A 166 63.69 19.23 -1.45
N LYS A 167 63.35 18.09 -0.81
CA LYS A 167 64.25 16.98 -0.40
C LYS A 167 63.49 15.82 0.32
N LYS A 168 63.78 14.55 -0.06
CA LYS A 168 63.88 13.28 0.73
C LYS A 168 62.63 12.76 1.52
N THR A 169 62.30 11.46 1.66
CA THR A 169 63.10 10.20 1.69
C THR A 169 62.19 8.96 1.56
N ALA A 170 62.69 7.91 0.85
CA ALA A 170 62.63 6.45 1.10
C ALA A 170 61.27 5.73 1.40
N LYS A 171 61.00 4.46 1.04
CA LYS A 171 61.63 3.41 0.21
C LYS A 171 60.70 2.16 0.28
N ALA A 172 60.40 1.57 -0.88
CA ALA A 172 60.07 0.14 -1.16
C ALA A 172 58.93 -0.55 -0.37
N THR A 173 58.21 -1.58 -0.81
CA THR A 173 58.39 -2.73 -1.72
C THR A 173 56.97 -3.23 -2.10
N ALA A 174 56.64 -3.50 -3.38
CA ALA A 174 56.53 -4.84 -3.98
C ALA A 174 55.64 -5.84 -3.18
N LYS A 175 54.72 -6.65 -3.72
CA LYS A 175 54.55 -7.24 -5.06
C LYS A 175 53.26 -8.10 -5.04
N LYS A 176 52.55 -8.16 -6.19
CA LYS A 176 51.78 -9.31 -6.77
C LYS A 176 50.65 -9.95 -5.92
N SER A 177 49.53 -10.44 -6.44
CA SER A 177 49.13 -10.97 -7.76
C SER A 177 47.59 -11.02 -7.79
N ALA A 178 46.88 -10.48 -8.78
CA ALA A 178 46.40 -11.17 -10.01
C ALA A 178 45.40 -12.32 -9.75
N LYS A 179 44.34 -12.58 -10.53
CA LYS A 179 43.54 -11.92 -11.59
C LYS A 179 42.47 -12.98 -12.00
N LYS A 180 41.28 -12.53 -12.44
CA LYS A 180 40.31 -13.18 -13.38
C LYS A 180 39.20 -14.14 -12.87
N LYS A 181 37.93 -13.66 -12.93
CA LYS A 181 36.76 -14.05 -13.80
C LYS A 181 36.94 -15.27 -14.76
N PRO A 182 35.89 -15.83 -15.44
CA PRO A 182 34.41 -15.88 -15.24
C PRO A 182 33.75 -17.26 -15.61
N THR A 183 32.39 -17.33 -15.66
CA THR A 183 31.49 -18.10 -16.58
C THR A 183 30.60 -19.28 -16.11
N LYS A 184 29.27 -19.05 -16.25
CA LYS A 184 28.18 -19.80 -16.92
C LYS A 184 27.84 -21.29 -16.63
N LYS A 185 26.50 -21.47 -16.51
CA LYS A 185 25.59 -22.57 -16.98
C LYS A 185 25.57 -23.91 -16.22
N LYS A 186 24.39 -24.30 -15.73
CA LYS A 186 23.63 -25.46 -16.27
C LYS A 186 22.18 -25.55 -15.78
N VAL A 187 21.31 -25.88 -16.72
CA VAL A 187 19.91 -26.30 -16.63
C VAL A 187 19.83 -27.74 -16.13
N LEU A 188 18.78 -28.12 -15.38
CA LEU A 188 18.19 -29.47 -15.46
C LEU A 188 16.69 -29.44 -15.06
N LYS A 189 15.86 -29.90 -16.01
CA LYS A 189 14.44 -30.20 -15.91
C LYS A 189 14.22 -31.58 -15.26
N LYS A 190 12.96 -31.81 -14.84
CA LYS A 190 12.15 -33.06 -14.93
C LYS A 190 12.04 -33.92 -13.66
N LYS A 191 10.82 -34.05 -13.13
CA LYS A 191 10.04 -35.30 -13.23
C LYS A 191 8.53 -35.07 -13.00
N VAL A 192 7.77 -35.67 -13.88
CA VAL A 192 6.31 -35.85 -13.88
C VAL A 192 6.01 -37.19 -13.19
N ALA A 193 4.92 -37.27 -12.41
CA ALA A 193 4.19 -38.51 -12.18
C ALA A 193 2.67 -38.23 -12.19
N LYS A 194 1.95 -39.14 -12.83
CA LYS A 194 0.55 -39.12 -13.27
C LYS A 194 -0.14 -40.39 -12.70
N LYS A 195 -1.50 -40.40 -12.65
CA LYS A 195 -2.45 -41.53 -12.40
C LYS A 195 -2.70 -41.91 -10.92
N LYS A 196 -3.89 -42.26 -10.42
CA LYS A 196 -5.21 -42.80 -10.92
C LYS A 196 -6.36 -42.22 -10.03
N ALA A 197 -7.54 -41.83 -10.49
CA ALA A 197 -8.75 -42.60 -10.91
C ALA A 197 -9.33 -43.62 -9.90
N ALA A 198 -10.48 -43.30 -9.27
CA ALA A 198 -11.60 -44.20 -8.89
C ALA A 198 -12.81 -43.35 -8.41
N LYS A 199 -13.85 -43.10 -9.22
CA LYS A 199 -15.12 -43.86 -9.35
C LYS A 199 -15.91 -44.14 -8.06
N LYS A 200 -17.07 -43.48 -7.98
CA LYS A 200 -18.39 -43.89 -7.41
C LYS A 200 -18.41 -44.95 -6.29
N LYS A 201 -19.03 -44.60 -5.15
CA LYS A 201 -20.12 -45.41 -4.57
C LYS A 201 -21.22 -44.54 -3.97
N ILE A 202 -22.40 -44.70 -4.55
CA ILE A 202 -23.72 -44.47 -3.97
C ILE A 202 -23.90 -45.46 -2.83
N VAL A 203 -24.35 -45.03 -1.65
CA VAL A 203 -25.20 -45.86 -0.79
C VAL A 203 -26.36 -45.00 -0.28
N LYS A 204 -27.52 -45.30 -0.85
CA LYS A 204 -28.85 -44.90 -0.42
C LYS A 204 -29.36 -46.04 0.48
N LYS A 205 -29.66 -45.79 1.76
CA LYS A 205 -30.56 -46.64 2.59
C LYS A 205 -30.99 -45.81 3.81
N LYS A 206 -32.14 -45.14 3.77
CA LYS A 206 -33.51 -45.58 4.14
C LYS A 206 -33.72 -45.86 5.64
N ALA A 207 -34.65 -45.06 6.20
CA ALA A 207 -35.59 -45.34 7.30
C ALA A 207 -34.98 -45.42 8.73
N LYS A 208 -35.65 -44.98 9.80
CA LYS A 208 -37.10 -45.04 10.05
C LYS A 208 -37.51 -44.07 11.19
N LYS A 209 -38.67 -43.46 10.96
CA LYS A 209 -39.54 -42.73 11.90
C LYS A 209 -40.11 -43.67 12.96
N ARG A 210 -39.98 -43.34 14.24
CA ARG A 210 -41.04 -43.44 15.25
C ARG A 210 -40.58 -42.87 16.57
#